data_AF-A0A8T4KWP1-F1
#
_entry.id   AF-A0A8T4KWP1-F1
#
_cell.length_a   1.000
_cell.length_b   1.000
_cell.length_c   1.000
_cell.angle_alpha   90.00
_cell.angle_beta   90.00
_cell.angle_gamma   90.00
#
_symmetry.space_group_name_H-M   'P 1'
#
loop_
_entity.id
_entity.type
_entity.pdbx_description
1 polymer ?
#
loop_
_entity_poly.entity_id
_entity_poly.type
_entity_poly.pdbx_seq_one_letter_code
_entity_poly.pdbx_strand_id
1 'polypeptide(L)'
;MNLIAVLENNEVFLPAVLDIDEEKTMAQILQAYNEALNLSVFAGIFNNSSIPVMLQKAFREAKAVSIASEFIEPETVGEILAKAEREAMALKSLIKEEKAE
;
A
#
# COMPACT_ATOMS: atom_id res chain seq x y z
N MET A 1 -9.48 15.16 44.73
CA MET A 1 -8.91 13.99 45.42
C MET A 1 -7.93 13.36 44.43
N ASN A 2 -6.65 13.24 44.75
CA ASN A 2 -5.63 12.74 43.81
C ASN A 2 -5.27 11.30 44.17
N LEU A 3 -5.32 10.41 43.18
CA LEU A 3 -4.86 9.03 43.33
C LEU A 3 -3.32 9.03 43.42
N ILE A 4 -2.76 8.33 44.41
CA ILE A 4 -1.30 8.21 44.60
C ILE A 4 -0.78 6.86 44.09
N ALA A 5 -1.53 5.78 44.35
CA ALA A 5 -1.25 4.44 43.87
C ALA A 5 -2.48 3.53 44.09
N VAL A 6 -2.54 2.42 43.37
CA VAL A 6 -3.48 1.31 43.58
C VAL A 6 -2.66 0.04 43.84
N LEU A 7 -3.03 -0.73 44.86
CA LEU A 7 -2.46 -2.06 45.11
C LEU A 7 -3.51 -3.11 44.73
N GLU A 8 -3.19 -3.94 43.75
CA GLU A 8 -4.03 -5.06 43.32
C GLU A 8 -3.13 -6.28 43.05
N ASN A 9 -3.52 -7.47 43.54
CA ASN A 9 -2.76 -8.71 43.33
C ASN A 9 -1.26 -8.65 43.69
N ASN A 10 -0.90 -7.96 44.77
CA ASN A 10 0.48 -7.67 45.20
C ASN A 10 1.32 -6.83 44.20
N GLU A 11 0.66 -6.15 43.25
CA GLU A 11 1.28 -5.21 42.32
C GLU A 11 0.80 -3.78 42.59
N VAL A 12 1.73 -2.83 42.54
CA VAL A 12 1.46 -1.41 42.78
C VAL A 12 1.40 -0.67 41.45
N PHE A 13 0.23 -0.14 41.11
CA PHE A 13 0.01 0.68 39.92
C PHE A 13 0.06 2.16 40.28
N LEU A 14 0.97 2.89 39.63
CA LEU A 14 1.06 4.34 39.75
C LEU A 14 0.02 5.02 38.84
N PRO A 15 -0.44 6.25 39.16
CA PRO A 15 -1.45 6.96 38.37
C PRO A 15 -1.10 7.06 36.89
N ALA A 16 0.17 7.28 36.55
CA ALA A 16 0.62 7.37 35.15
C ALA A 16 0.48 6.06 34.35
N VAL A 17 0.45 4.90 35.01
CA VAL A 17 0.21 3.60 34.34
C VAL A 17 -1.28 3.37 34.13
N LEU A 18 -2.10 3.88 35.05
CA LEU A 18 -3.56 3.78 34.99
C LEU A 18 -4.17 4.83 34.04
N ASP A 19 -3.43 5.90 33.74
CA ASP A 19 -3.78 6.92 32.75
C ASP A 19 -3.54 6.39 31.33
N ILE A 20 -4.47 5.55 30.87
CA ILE A 20 -4.40 4.92 29.56
C ILE A 20 -4.92 5.88 28.50
N ASP A 21 -4.05 6.19 27.54
CA ASP A 21 -4.45 6.85 26.30
C ASP A 21 -5.08 5.80 25.35
N GLU A 22 -6.41 5.78 25.32
CA GLU A 22 -7.19 4.84 24.52
C GLU A 22 -6.92 4.99 23.00
N GLU A 23 -6.78 6.22 22.52
CA GLU A 23 -6.53 6.50 21.09
C GLU A 23 -5.14 5.99 20.68
N LYS A 24 -4.12 6.30 21.48
CA LYS A 24 -2.76 5.80 21.26
C LYS A 24 -2.70 4.28 21.32
N THR A 25 -3.38 3.67 22.29
CA THR A 25 -3.40 2.21 22.44
C THR A 25 -4.04 1.55 21.21
N MET A 26 -5.17 2.08 20.73
CA MET A 26 -5.81 1.60 19.50
C MET A 26 -4.91 1.77 18.28
N ALA A 27 -4.26 2.93 18.14
CA ALA A 27 -3.32 3.19 17.05
C ALA A 27 -2.16 2.18 17.02
N GLN A 28 -1.61 1.83 18.19
CA GLN A 28 -0.54 0.83 18.30
C GLN A 28 -0.99 -0.57 17.88
N ILE A 29 -2.22 -0.98 18.23
CA ILE A 29 -2.78 -2.27 17.81
C ILE A 29 -2.94 -2.33 16.29
N LEU A 30 -3.49 -1.27 15.69
CA LEU A 30 -3.64 -1.17 14.23
C LEU A 30 -2.29 -1.17 13.53
N GLN A 31 -1.30 -0.47 14.08
CA GLN A 31 0.06 -0.49 13.57
C GLN A 31 0.65 -1.91 13.60
N ALA A 32 0.58 -2.61 14.73
CA ALA A 32 1.09 -3.97 14.87
C ALA A 32 0.44 -4.95 13.88
N TYR A 33 -0.88 -4.83 13.65
CA TYR A 33 -1.58 -5.61 12.62
C TYR A 33 -1.01 -5.34 11.22
N ASN A 34 -0.86 -4.07 10.83
CA ASN A 34 -0.33 -3.70 9.52
C ASN A 34 1.11 -4.17 9.33
N GLU A 35 1.95 -4.07 10.37
CA GLU A 35 3.32 -4.58 10.36
C GLU A 35 3.36 -6.10 10.16
N ALA A 36 2.52 -6.85 10.89
CA ALA A 36 2.42 -8.30 10.76
C ALA A 36 1.89 -8.72 9.37
N LEU A 37 0.91 -8.01 8.83
CA LEU A 37 0.39 -8.25 7.48
C LEU A 37 1.47 -7.98 6.42
N ASN A 38 2.17 -6.85 6.52
CA ASN A 38 3.27 -6.50 5.63
C ASN A 38 4.38 -7.56 5.69
N LEU A 39 4.81 -7.95 6.89
CA LEU A 39 5.79 -9.01 7.07
C LEU A 39 5.33 -10.29 6.39
N SER A 40 4.06 -10.69 6.59
CA SER A 40 3.52 -11.89 5.97
C SER A 40 3.59 -11.84 4.45
N VAL A 41 3.17 -10.72 3.85
CA VAL A 41 3.18 -10.49 2.40
C VAL A 41 4.59 -10.55 1.82
N PHE A 42 5.56 -9.86 2.44
CA PHE A 42 6.92 -9.77 1.89
C PHE A 42 7.80 -10.98 2.23
N ALA A 43 7.51 -11.70 3.31
CA ALA A 43 8.23 -12.93 3.67
C ALA A 43 7.65 -14.19 3.00
N GLY A 44 6.55 -14.08 2.23
CA GLY A 44 5.92 -15.23 1.58
C GLY A 44 5.17 -16.15 2.56
N ILE A 45 4.68 -15.62 3.68
CA ILE A 45 3.89 -16.36 4.67
C ILE A 45 2.43 -16.34 4.25
N PHE A 46 1.91 -17.50 3.84
CA PHE A 46 0.54 -17.66 3.37
C PHE A 46 -0.44 -17.85 4.52
N ASN A 47 -1.45 -16.99 4.59
CA ASN A 47 -2.60 -17.12 5.48
C ASN A 47 -3.82 -16.39 4.88
N ASN A 48 -4.96 -16.50 5.56
CA ASN A 48 -6.22 -15.93 5.09
C ASN A 48 -6.19 -14.40 4.90
N SER A 49 -5.31 -13.70 5.63
CA SER A 49 -5.16 -12.24 5.51
C SER A 49 -4.14 -11.84 4.44
N SER A 50 -3.05 -12.60 4.28
CA SER A 50 -1.94 -12.24 3.38
C SER A 50 -2.16 -12.68 1.94
N ILE A 51 -2.81 -13.84 1.70
CA ILE A 51 -3.01 -14.38 0.34
C ILE A 51 -3.72 -13.40 -0.60
N PRO A 52 -4.86 -12.77 -0.22
CA PRO A 52 -5.53 -11.83 -1.12
C PRO A 52 -4.65 -10.64 -1.51
N VAL A 53 -3.87 -10.12 -0.56
CA VAL A 53 -2.94 -9.00 -0.78
C VAL A 53 -1.80 -9.42 -1.71
N MET A 54 -1.23 -10.61 -1.49
CA MET A 54 -0.17 -11.16 -2.34
C MET A 54 -0.64 -11.36 -3.79
N LEU A 55 -1.83 -11.91 -4.01
CA LEU A 55 -2.38 -12.13 -5.35
C LEU A 55 -2.60 -10.80 -6.08
N GLN A 56 -3.18 -9.81 -5.41
CA GLN A 56 -3.36 -8.47 -5.98
C GLN A 56 -2.03 -7.78 -6.28
N LYS A 57 -1.03 -7.95 -5.39
CA LYS A 57 0.33 -7.43 -5.61
C LYS A 57 0.96 -8.08 -6.85
N ALA A 58 0.95 -9.41 -6.92
CA ALA A 58 1.52 -10.15 -8.04
C ALA A 58 0.87 -9.77 -9.38
N PHE A 59 -0.46 -9.66 -9.42
CA PHE A 59 -1.16 -9.21 -10.62
C PHE A 59 -0.75 -7.79 -11.03
N ARG A 60 -0.74 -6.84 -10.09
CA ARG A 60 -0.35 -5.44 -10.39
C ARG A 60 1.09 -5.33 -10.87
N GLU A 61 2.01 -6.10 -10.29
CA GLU A 61 3.41 -6.11 -10.69
C GLU A 61 3.60 -6.71 -12.07
N ALA A 62 2.99 -7.87 -12.35
CA ALA A 62 3.03 -8.49 -13.67
C ALA A 62 2.44 -7.57 -14.75
N LYS A 63 1.29 -6.95 -14.44
CA LYS A 63 0.63 -5.98 -15.32
C LYS A 63 1.52 -4.78 -15.61
N ALA A 64 2.15 -4.21 -14.58
CA ALA A 64 3.05 -3.07 -14.72
C ALA A 64 4.25 -3.42 -15.62
N VAL A 65 4.85 -4.61 -15.44
CA VAL A 65 5.95 -5.07 -16.29
C VAL A 65 5.49 -5.25 -17.74
N SER A 66 4.34 -5.88 -17.97
CA SER A 66 3.77 -6.08 -19.31
C SER A 66 3.53 -4.75 -20.03
N ILE A 67 2.95 -3.74 -19.35
CA ILE A 67 2.75 -2.40 -19.94
C ILE A 67 4.09 -1.71 -20.22
N ALA A 68 5.04 -1.79 -19.29
CA ALA A 68 6.34 -1.15 -19.44
C ALA A 68 7.15 -1.76 -20.60
N SER A 69 7.06 -3.07 -20.80
CA SER A 69 7.72 -3.80 -21.89
C SER A 69 6.90 -3.88 -23.18
N GLU A 70 5.73 -3.23 -23.24
CA GLU A 70 4.82 -3.27 -24.39
C GLU A 70 4.42 -4.70 -24.81
N PHE A 71 4.39 -5.60 -23.84
CA PHE A 71 3.98 -6.98 -24.05
C PHE A 71 2.46 -7.07 -24.00
N ILE A 72 1.83 -7.31 -25.15
CA ILE A 72 0.38 -7.21 -25.31
C ILE A 72 -0.30 -8.46 -24.75
N GLU A 73 -1.20 -8.24 -23.79
CA GLU A 73 -2.16 -9.22 -23.29
C GLU A 73 -3.56 -8.59 -23.27
N PRO A 74 -4.65 -9.38 -23.23
CA PRO A 74 -6.02 -8.86 -23.14
C PRO A 74 -6.21 -7.86 -22.00
N GLU A 75 -5.53 -8.06 -20.86
CA GLU A 75 -5.62 -7.23 -19.68
C GLU A 75 -4.83 -5.92 -19.77
N THR A 76 -3.90 -5.78 -20.72
CA THR A 76 -2.98 -4.62 -20.84
C THR A 76 -3.08 -3.87 -22.16
N VAL A 77 -3.70 -4.46 -23.19
CA VAL A 77 -3.79 -3.87 -24.53
C VAL A 77 -4.35 -2.45 -24.52
N GLY A 78 -5.38 -2.18 -23.71
CA GLY A 78 -5.98 -0.85 -23.62
C GLY A 78 -5.01 0.21 -23.08
N GLU A 79 -4.25 -0.12 -22.04
CA GLU A 79 -3.26 0.80 -21.46
C GLU A 79 -2.06 1.01 -22.36
N ILE A 80 -1.61 -0.04 -23.06
CA ILE A 80 -0.51 0.04 -24.03
C ILE A 80 -0.91 0.94 -25.21
N LEU A 81 -2.11 0.76 -25.77
CA LEU A 81 -2.61 1.62 -26.84
C LEU A 81 -2.76 3.07 -26.39
N ALA A 82 -3.30 3.30 -25.18
CA ALA A 82 -3.41 4.66 -24.63
C ALA A 82 -2.02 5.30 -24.39
N LYS A 83 -1.00 4.52 -24.02
CA LYS A 83 0.39 5.00 -23.92
C LYS A 83 0.91 5.42 -25.30
N ALA A 84 0.77 4.57 -26.31
CA ALA A 84 1.20 4.86 -27.67
C ALA A 84 0.51 6.10 -28.26
N GLU A 85 -0.80 6.27 -28.01
CA GLU A 85 -1.55 7.46 -28.43
C GLU A 85 -0.99 8.73 -27.78
N ARG A 86 -0.74 8.73 -26.46
CA ARG A 86 -0.16 9.88 -25.75
C ARG A 86 1.22 10.23 -26.30
N GLU A 87 2.05 9.25 -26.60
CA GLU A 87 3.38 9.45 -27.18
C GLU A 87 3.31 10.04 -28.60
N ALA A 88 2.40 9.54 -29.44
CA ALA A 88 2.17 10.09 -30.77
C ALA A 88 1.65 11.53 -30.72
N MET A 89 0.73 11.85 -29.81
CA MET A 89 0.24 13.21 -29.60
C MET A 89 1.34 14.15 -29.11
N ALA A 90 2.19 13.68 -28.18
CA ALA A 90 3.34 14.44 -27.71
C ALA A 90 4.31 14.74 -28.86
N LEU A 91 4.63 13.74 -29.69
CA LEU A 91 5.48 13.93 -30.87
C LEU A 91 4.86 14.93 -31.86
N LYS A 92 3.57 14.80 -32.16
CA LYS A 92 2.84 15.73 -33.04
C LYS A 92 2.96 17.17 -32.56
N SER A 93 2.89 17.42 -31.25
CA SER A 93 3.01 18.76 -30.68
C SER A 93 4.38 19.42 -30.85
N LEU A 94 5.43 18.62 -31.06
CA LEU A 94 6.82 19.10 -31.20
C LEU A 94 7.18 19.42 -32.65
N ILE A 95 6.42 18.88 -33.61
CA ILE A 95 6.64 19.15 -35.03
C ILE A 95 6.04 20.52 -35.34
N LYS A 96 6.88 21.48 -35.77
CA LYS A 96 6.37 22.68 -36.44
C LYS A 96 5.74 22.23 -37.76
N GLU A 97 4.48 22.58 -37.98
CA GLU A 97 3.87 22.45 -39.30
C GLU A 97 4.70 23.27 -40.30
N GLU A 98 5.58 22.58 -41.04
CA GLU A 98 6.14 23.15 -42.25
C GLU A 98 4.96 23.26 -43.22
N LYS A 99 4.49 24.50 -43.42
CA LYS A 99 3.38 24.78 -44.34
C LYS A 99 3.76 24.18 -45.69
N ALA A 100 3.01 23.16 -46.12
CA ALA A 100 3.07 22.68 -47.48
C ALA A 100 2.61 23.82 -48.40
N GLU A 101 3.57 24.48 -49.05
CA GLU A 101 3.33 25.29 -50.26
C GLU A 101 3.05 24.40 -51.47
#